data_AF-A0A1Y5XV46-F1
#
_entry.id   AF-A0A1Y5XV46-F1
#
_cell.length_a   1.000
_cell.length_b   1.000
_cell.length_c   1.000
_cell.angle_alpha   90.00
_cell.angle_beta   90.00
_cell.angle_gamma   90.00
#
_symmetry.space_group_name_H-M   'P 1'
#
loop_
_entity.id
_entity.type
_entity.pdbx_description
1 polymer ?
#
loop_
_entity_poly.entity_id
_entity_poly.type
_entity_poly.pdbx_seq_one_letter_code
_entity_poly.pdbx_strand_id
1 'polypeptide(L)'
;MLGPLVWVHLVMYRPVLLPDRSVNDVIRDVEELAGHMADLLAVDSPQPGAAIAAANRVLDECCVFVERWTLGQQRQGAFRGDVLKLRMRLDTIANRLVPDAELEVAQKAS
;
A
#
# COMPACT_ATOMS: atom_id res chain seq x y z
N MET A 1 -0.68 17.30 -1.61
CA MET A 1 -1.39 16.52 -0.57
C MET A 1 -1.08 15.05 -0.79
N LEU A 2 0.05 14.58 -0.25
CA LEU A 2 0.54 13.21 -0.44
C LEU A 2 -0.28 12.17 0.33
N GLY A 3 -0.65 12.45 1.57
CA GLY A 3 -1.37 11.50 2.44
C GLY A 3 -2.68 10.95 1.84
N PRO A 4 -3.60 11.82 1.37
CA PRO A 4 -4.81 11.36 0.70
C PRO A 4 -4.56 10.57 -0.58
N LEU A 5 -3.53 10.92 -1.38
CA LEU A 5 -3.21 10.19 -2.60
C LEU A 5 -2.71 8.77 -2.28
N VAL A 6 -1.81 8.64 -1.31
CA VAL A 6 -1.36 7.32 -0.81
C VAL A 6 -2.55 6.50 -0.34
N TRP A 7 -3.46 7.10 0.45
CA TRP A 7 -4.67 6.44 0.93
C TRP A 7 -5.56 5.96 -0.23
N VAL A 8 -5.82 6.81 -1.23
CA VAL A 8 -6.63 6.45 -2.41
C VAL A 8 -6.04 5.24 -3.13
N HIS A 9 -4.73 5.24 -3.41
CA HIS A 9 -4.08 4.09 -4.04
C HIS A 9 -4.25 2.83 -3.20
N LEU A 10 -4.02 2.88 -1.89
CA LEU A 10 -4.18 1.72 -1.02
C LEU A 10 -5.60 1.16 -1.03
N VAL A 11 -6.63 2.02 -1.02
CA VAL A 11 -8.03 1.60 -1.10
C VAL A 11 -8.35 0.99 -2.45
N MET A 12 -7.87 1.58 -3.55
CA MET A 12 -8.10 1.10 -4.92
C MET A 12 -7.43 -0.25 -5.18
N TYR A 13 -6.33 -0.57 -4.49
CA TYR A 13 -5.62 -1.84 -4.64
C TYR A 13 -6.21 -3.01 -3.82
N ARG A 14 -7.05 -2.73 -2.82
CA ARG A 14 -7.75 -3.78 -2.03
C ARG A 14 -8.50 -4.84 -2.86
N PRO A 15 -9.32 -4.48 -3.88
CA PRO A 15 -10.06 -5.47 -4.66
C PRO A 15 -9.17 -6.32 -5.58
N VAL A 16 -7.97 -5.86 -5.92
CA VAL A 16 -7.09 -6.57 -6.87
C VAL A 16 -6.06 -7.47 -6.16
N LEU A 17 -5.64 -7.13 -4.94
CA LEU A 17 -4.74 -7.97 -4.14
C LEU A 17 -5.48 -9.15 -3.50
N LEU A 18 -5.87 -10.14 -4.30
CA LEU A 18 -6.57 -11.33 -3.84
C LEU A 18 -5.62 -12.54 -3.79
N PRO A 19 -5.65 -13.34 -2.71
CA PRO A 19 -4.68 -14.41 -2.50
C PRO A 19 -4.93 -15.65 -3.39
N ASP A 20 -6.07 -15.67 -4.08
CA ASP A 20 -6.48 -16.71 -5.03
C ASP A 20 -6.21 -16.35 -6.50
N ARG A 21 -5.70 -15.14 -6.77
CA ARG A 21 -5.31 -14.73 -8.12
C ARG A 21 -3.98 -15.35 -8.53
N SER A 22 -3.71 -15.31 -9.84
CA SER A 22 -2.45 -15.77 -10.38
C SER A 22 -1.27 -15.01 -9.75
N VAL A 23 -0.18 -15.72 -9.49
CA VAL A 23 1.03 -15.14 -8.89
C VAL A 23 1.51 -13.94 -9.71
N ASN A 24 1.60 -14.09 -11.03
CA ASN A 24 2.07 -13.03 -11.93
C ASN A 24 1.17 -11.81 -11.93
N ASP A 25 -0.15 -11.98 -11.91
CA ASP A 25 -1.07 -10.85 -11.88
C ASP A 25 -0.92 -10.04 -10.59
N VAL A 26 -0.83 -10.72 -9.46
CA VAL A 26 -0.67 -10.05 -8.16
C VAL A 26 0.70 -9.37 -8.07
N ILE A 27 1.77 -10.00 -8.58
CA ILE A 27 3.09 -9.35 -8.65
C ILE A 27 3.00 -8.06 -9.48
N ARG A 28 2.40 -8.11 -10.68
CA ARG A 28 2.23 -6.92 -11.53
C ARG A 28 1.47 -5.82 -10.80
N ASP A 29 0.37 -6.16 -10.13
CA ASP A 29 -0.40 -5.17 -9.38
C ASP A 29 0.43 -4.58 -8.22
N VAL A 30 1.23 -5.38 -7.52
CA VAL A 30 2.12 -4.88 -6.46
C VAL A 30 3.24 -3.99 -7.02
N GLU A 31 3.79 -4.31 -8.19
CA GLU A 31 4.77 -3.48 -8.91
C GLU A 31 4.18 -2.14 -9.33
N GLU A 32 2.96 -2.13 -9.87
CA GLU A 32 2.25 -0.91 -10.25
C GLU A 32 1.99 -0.01 -9.02
N LEU A 33 1.59 -0.60 -7.89
CA LEU A 33 1.45 0.13 -6.63
C LEU A 33 2.78 0.74 -6.15
N ALA A 34 3.87 -0.02 -6.23
CA ALA A 34 5.21 0.46 -5.90
C ALA A 34 5.61 1.65 -6.79
N GLY A 35 5.37 1.55 -8.10
CA GLY A 35 5.61 2.62 -9.06
C GLY A 35 4.85 3.90 -8.70
N HIS A 36 3.55 3.79 -8.38
CA HIS A 36 2.78 4.95 -7.93
C HIS A 36 3.34 5.59 -6.65
N MET A 37 3.82 4.80 -5.69
CA MET A 37 4.44 5.37 -4.48
C MET A 37 5.74 6.09 -4.80
N ALA A 38 6.56 5.54 -5.69
CA ALA A 38 7.80 6.17 -6.15
C ALA A 38 7.52 7.50 -6.87
N ASP A 39 6.53 7.54 -7.76
CA ASP A 39 6.10 8.76 -8.46
C ASP A 39 5.63 9.82 -7.47
N LEU A 40 4.84 9.43 -6.48
CA LEU A 40 4.35 10.33 -5.44
C LEU A 40 5.47 10.88 -4.55
N LEU A 41 6.50 10.09 -4.28
CA LEU A 41 7.69 10.49 -3.52
C LEU A 41 8.64 11.40 -4.31
N ALA A 42 8.64 11.29 -5.64
CA ALA A 42 9.48 12.09 -6.53
C ALA A 42 8.98 13.54 -6.72
N VAL A 43 7.79 13.88 -6.23
CA VAL A 43 7.25 15.24 -6.35
C VAL A 43 7.98 16.20 -5.41
N ASP A 44 8.72 17.15 -5.98
CA ASP A 44 9.44 18.24 -5.28
C ASP A 44 8.51 19.30 -4.66
N SER A 45 7.68 18.88 -3.72
CA SER A 45 6.80 19.77 -2.96
C SER A 45 6.86 19.45 -1.47
N PRO A 46 6.78 20.45 -0.58
CA PRO A 46 6.70 20.20 0.85
C PRO A 46 5.49 19.31 1.17
N GLN A 47 5.73 18.11 1.68
CA GLN A 47 4.70 17.19 2.13
C GLN A 47 4.84 16.91 3.64
N PRO A 48 3.75 16.61 4.35
CA PRO A 48 3.84 16.18 5.74
C PRO A 48 4.75 14.95 5.88
N GLY A 49 5.67 14.97 6.85
CA GLY A 49 6.61 13.87 7.07
C GLY A 49 5.92 12.52 7.32
N ALA A 50 4.73 12.54 7.93
CA ALA A 50 3.90 11.35 8.11
C ALA A 50 3.42 10.73 6.78
N ALA A 51 3.08 11.56 5.79
CA ALA A 51 2.66 11.10 4.47
C ALA A 51 3.83 10.51 3.68
N ILE A 52 5.00 11.16 3.75
CA ILE A 52 6.25 10.64 3.15
C ILE A 52 6.63 9.30 3.79
N ALA A 53 6.59 9.22 5.12
CA ALA A 53 6.90 7.98 5.83
C ALA A 53 5.92 6.86 5.48
N ALA A 54 4.64 7.17 5.26
CA ALA A 54 3.66 6.18 4.84
C ALA A 54 3.90 5.71 3.39
N ALA A 55 4.15 6.62 2.45
CA ALA A 55 4.47 6.26 1.06
C ALA A 55 5.73 5.37 0.97
N ASN A 56 6.80 5.72 1.69
CA ASN A 56 8.00 4.89 1.77
C ASN A 56 7.71 3.49 2.33
N ARG A 57 6.90 3.39 3.40
CA ARG A 57 6.52 2.07 3.96
C ARG A 57 5.73 1.23 2.97
N VAL A 58 4.82 1.83 2.19
CA VAL A 58 4.10 1.10 1.15
C VAL A 58 5.07 0.60 0.10
N LEU A 59 5.98 1.46 -0.36
CA LEU A 59 7.02 1.11 -1.33
C LEU A 59 7.89 -0.05 -0.84
N ASP A 60 8.40 0.01 0.39
CA ASP A 60 9.21 -1.04 1.00
C ASP A 60 8.49 -2.39 1.04
N GLU A 61 7.24 -2.39 1.50
CA GLU A 61 6.42 -3.61 1.58
C GLU A 61 6.14 -4.22 0.20
N CYS A 62 5.93 -3.39 -0.82
CA CYS A 62 5.74 -3.85 -2.19
C CYS A 62 7.04 -4.43 -2.76
N CYS A 63 8.18 -3.73 -2.59
CA CYS A 63 9.48 -4.20 -3.05
C CYS A 63 9.87 -5.54 -2.43
N VAL A 64 9.72 -5.70 -1.10
CA VAL A 64 10.01 -6.95 -0.40
C VAL A 64 9.13 -8.10 -0.92
N PHE A 65 7.85 -7.82 -1.20
CA PHE A 65 6.96 -8.82 -1.77
C PHE A 65 7.38 -9.25 -3.18
N VAL A 66 7.63 -8.27 -4.06
CA VAL A 66 8.04 -8.51 -5.46
C VAL A 66 9.37 -9.23 -5.52
N GLU A 67 10.38 -8.79 -4.76
CA GLU A 67 11.70 -9.43 -4.72
C GLU A 67 11.58 -10.91 -4.33
N ARG A 68 10.79 -11.20 -3.29
CA ARG A 68 10.58 -12.58 -2.82
C ARG A 68 9.95 -13.48 -3.88
N TRP A 69 9.05 -12.95 -4.70
CA TRP A 69 8.30 -13.73 -5.68
C TRP A 69 8.87 -13.67 -7.10
N THR A 70 9.85 -12.80 -7.37
CA THR A 70 10.56 -12.74 -8.65
C THR A 70 11.96 -13.36 -8.58
N LEU A 71 12.68 -13.19 -7.46
CA LEU A 71 14.07 -13.64 -7.30
C LEU A 71 14.21 -14.80 -6.29
N GLY A 72 13.25 -14.97 -5.39
CA GLY A 72 13.30 -15.96 -4.32
C GLY A 72 12.91 -17.38 -4.73
N GLN A 73 13.23 -18.37 -3.88
CA GLN A 73 12.73 -19.74 -4.04
C GLN A 73 11.21 -19.78 -3.76
N GLN A 74 10.43 -19.90 -4.83
CA GLN A 74 8.98 -19.94 -4.75
C GLN A 74 8.49 -21.27 -4.14
N ARG A 75 7.88 -21.19 -2.95
CA ARG A 75 7.05 -22.28 -2.41
C ARG A 75 5.60 -21.92 -2.71
N GLN A 76 4.98 -22.56 -3.71
CA GLN A 76 3.63 -22.23 -4.17
C GLN A 76 2.59 -22.16 -3.02
N GLY A 77 2.72 -23.02 -1.99
CA GLY A 77 1.83 -22.98 -0.82
C GLY A 77 1.94 -21.75 0.08
N ALA A 78 3.02 -20.96 -0.02
CA ALA A 78 3.24 -19.76 0.78
C ALA A 78 2.60 -18.49 0.19
N PHE A 79 2.31 -18.48 -1.12
CA PHE A 79 1.85 -17.30 -1.85
C PHE A 79 0.61 -16.68 -1.24
N ARG A 80 -0.43 -17.51 -1.05
CA ARG A 80 -1.70 -17.12 -0.43
C ARG A 80 -1.47 -16.38 0.89
N GLY A 81 -0.61 -16.94 1.75
CA GLY A 81 -0.31 -16.39 3.07
C GLY A 81 0.47 -15.07 3.00
N ASP A 82 1.38 -14.94 2.05
CA ASP A 82 2.14 -13.70 1.87
C ASP A 82 1.29 -12.58 1.28
N VAL A 83 0.36 -12.88 0.36
CA VAL A 83 -0.63 -11.90 -0.12
C VAL A 83 -1.51 -11.40 1.03
N LEU A 84 -2.01 -12.31 1.88
CA LEU A 84 -2.79 -11.91 3.06
C LEU A 84 -2.01 -11.01 4.02
N LYS A 85 -0.73 -11.33 4.27
CA LYS A 85 0.15 -10.50 5.11
C LYS A 85 0.38 -9.12 4.49
N LEU A 86 0.66 -9.04 3.19
CA LEU A 86 0.83 -7.78 2.49
C LEU A 86 -0.43 -6.91 2.65
N ARG A 87 -1.62 -7.47 2.37
CA ARG A 87 -2.89 -6.76 2.55
C ARG A 87 -3.05 -6.21 3.96
N MET A 88 -2.82 -7.01 4.99
CA MET A 88 -2.94 -6.56 6.38
C MET A 88 -2.02 -5.37 6.70
N ARG A 89 -0.79 -5.39 6.14
CA ARG A 89 0.17 -4.30 6.32
C ARG A 89 -0.27 -3.03 5.59
N LEU A 90 -0.69 -3.16 4.32
CA LEU A 90 -1.22 -2.06 3.53
C LEU A 90 -2.47 -1.45 4.17
N ASP A 91 -3.38 -2.27 4.70
CA ASP A 91 -4.56 -1.83 5.45
C ASP A 91 -4.20 -1.07 6.72
N THR A 92 -3.17 -1.54 7.44
CA THR A 92 -2.67 -0.85 8.64
C THR A 92 -2.12 0.53 8.29
N ILE A 93 -1.44 0.68 7.15
CA ILE A 93 -0.94 1.97 6.67
C ILE A 93 -2.11 2.87 6.26
N ALA A 94 -3.06 2.35 5.48
CA ALA A 94 -4.24 3.10 5.04
C ALA A 94 -5.07 3.62 6.23
N ASN A 95 -5.29 2.79 7.25
CA ASN A 95 -6.06 3.17 8.44
C ASN A 95 -5.40 4.31 9.25
N ARG A 96 -4.09 4.49 9.14
CA ARG A 96 -3.36 5.61 9.77
C ARG A 96 -3.35 6.88 8.93
N LEU A 97 -3.71 6.77 7.66
CA LEU A 97 -3.79 7.87 6.70
C LEU A 97 -5.23 8.31 6.42
N VAL A 98 -6.22 7.71 7.08
CA VAL A 98 -7.63 8.08 6.93
C VAL A 98 -7.73 9.61 7.04
N PRO A 99 -8.20 10.30 5.99
CA PRO A 99 -8.30 11.75 6.05
C PRO A 99 -9.23 12.14 7.20
N ASP A 100 -8.74 12.97 8.13
CA ASP A 100 -9.46 13.44 9.34
C ASP A 100 -10.76 14.23 9.07
N ALA A 101 -11.21 14.32 7.82
CA ALA A 101 -12.43 15.03 7.43
C ALA A 101 -13.70 14.50 8.14
N GLU A 102 -13.69 13.28 8.67
CA GLU A 102 -14.81 12.72 9.45
C GLU A 102 -14.61 12.78 10.98
N LEU A 103 -13.40 12.98 11.49
CA LEU A 103 -13.13 13.01 12.93
C LEU A 103 -13.39 14.38 13.57
N GLU A 104 -13.28 15.47 12.80
CA GLU A 104 -13.63 16.81 13.30
C GLU A 104 -15.14 17.07 13.39
N VAL A 105 -15.96 16.41 12.56
CA VAL A 105 -17.43 16.57 12.60
C VAL A 105 -18.01 15.86 13.83
N ALA A 106 -17.41 14.76 14.28
CA ALA A 106 -17.83 14.04 15.48
C ALA A 106 -17.43 14.77 16.79
N GLN A 107 -16.32 15.53 16.80
CA GLN A 107 -15.86 16.25 18.00
C GLN A 107 -16.54 17.61 18.23
N LYS A 108 -17.13 18.22 17.20
CA LYS A 108 -17.92 19.46 17.35
C LYS A 108 -19.41 19.22 17.67
N ALA A 109 -19.85 17.96 17.67
CA ALA A 109 -21.21 17.57 17.99
C ALA A 109 -21.37 17.00 19.42
N SER A 110 -20.32 17.06 20.25
CA SER A 110 -20.34 16.64 21.66
C SER A 110 -20.15 17.79 22.62
#